data_AF-A0A094K972-F1
#
_entry.id   AF-A0A094K972-F1
#
_cell.length_a   1.000
_cell.length_b   1.000
_cell.length_c   1.000
_cell.angle_alpha   90.00
_cell.angle_beta   90.00
_cell.angle_gamma   90.00
#
_symmetry.space_group_name_H-M   'P 1'
#
loop_
_entity.id
_entity.type
_entity.pdbx_description
1 polymer ?
#
loop_
_entity_poly.entity_id
_entity_poly.type
_entity_poly.pdbx_seq_one_letter_code
_entity_poly.pdbx_strand_id
1 'polypeptide(L)'
;LQSVSPGCIHTVLLLVEKELVTHRERLHGVQVEALPSLKALGRYVDSSQLTEELDGTFPYCHDEWVQFFQKLHPFTAGLRQASELLQSCIQELRSTDTGTQDAAACIRRHQELMRRVLSDPQLVRVQREAG
;
A
#
# COMPACT_ATOMS: atom_id res chain seq x y z
N LEU A 1 15.74 -4.39 0.13
CA LEU A 1 14.25 -4.47 0.17
C LEU A 1 13.78 -5.63 1.03
N GLN A 2 14.12 -6.88 0.72
CA GLN A 2 13.71 -8.01 1.56
C GLN A 2 14.25 -8.00 3.00
N SER A 3 15.39 -7.34 3.26
CA SER A 3 15.89 -7.10 4.62
C SER A 3 14.98 -6.17 5.45
N VAL A 4 14.28 -5.25 4.79
CA VAL A 4 13.39 -4.26 5.43
C VAL A 4 11.95 -4.76 5.43
N SER A 5 11.55 -5.56 4.43
CA SER A 5 10.24 -6.19 4.32
C SER A 5 10.37 -7.59 3.74
N PRO A 6 10.54 -8.64 4.58
CA PRO A 6 10.62 -10.01 4.12
C PRO A 6 9.39 -10.41 3.30
N GLY A 7 9.60 -11.11 2.17
CA GLY A 7 8.51 -11.61 1.32
C GLY A 7 7.83 -10.58 0.42
N CYS A 8 8.28 -9.31 0.39
CA CYS A 8 7.67 -8.29 -0.48
C CYS A 8 7.94 -8.50 -1.98
N ILE A 9 8.95 -9.30 -2.31
CA ILE A 9 9.26 -9.71 -3.69
C ILE A 9 9.05 -11.21 -3.74
N HIS A 10 8.05 -11.66 -4.48
CA HIS A 10 7.74 -13.08 -4.64
C HIS A 10 8.44 -13.69 -5.84
N THR A 11 8.30 -13.02 -6.99
CA THR A 11 8.82 -13.50 -8.29
C THR A 11 9.47 -12.35 -9.05
N VAL A 12 10.58 -12.64 -9.73
CA VAL A 12 11.26 -11.74 -10.65
C VAL A 12 11.29 -12.41 -12.02
N LEU A 13 10.68 -11.77 -13.01
CA LEU A 13 10.65 -12.22 -14.40
C LEU A 13 11.70 -11.43 -15.19
N LEU A 14 12.63 -12.13 -15.84
CA LEU A 14 13.72 -11.54 -16.61
C LEU A 14 13.54 -11.88 -18.09
N LEU A 15 13.35 -10.89 -18.95
CA LEU A 15 13.37 -11.12 -20.39
C LEU A 15 14.82 -11.30 -20.84
N VAL A 16 15.18 -12.50 -21.27
CA VAL A 16 16.56 -12.86 -21.64
C VAL A 16 16.59 -13.39 -23.07
N GLU A 17 17.43 -12.81 -23.92
CA GLU A 17 17.70 -13.39 -25.24
C GLU A 17 18.44 -14.73 -25.05
N LYS A 18 18.03 -15.75 -25.82
CA LYS A 18 18.52 -17.14 -25.77
C LYS A 18 20.05 -17.20 -25.77
N GLU A 19 20.72 -17.11 -24.63
CA GLU A 19 22.11 -17.56 -24.39
C GLU A 19 22.51 -17.50 -22.88
N LEU A 20 21.75 -16.86 -21.99
CA LEU A 20 22.12 -16.72 -20.56
C LEU A 20 21.23 -17.52 -19.58
N VAL A 21 20.66 -18.65 -20.01
CA VAL A 21 19.66 -19.44 -19.26
C VAL A 21 20.23 -20.16 -18.01
N THR A 22 21.53 -20.02 -17.72
CA THR A 22 22.22 -20.89 -16.76
C THR A 22 22.38 -20.36 -15.34
N HIS A 23 21.82 -19.21 -14.95
CA HIS A 23 21.85 -18.81 -13.53
C HIS A 23 20.47 -18.70 -12.90
N ARG A 24 19.95 -19.86 -12.47
CA ARG A 24 18.87 -19.95 -11.48
C ARG A 24 19.43 -19.59 -10.11
N GLU A 25 19.84 -18.34 -9.96
CA GLU A 25 20.29 -17.79 -8.69
C GLU A 25 19.05 -17.68 -7.80
N ARG A 26 18.82 -18.70 -6.97
CA ARG A 26 17.82 -18.62 -5.90
C ARG A 26 18.34 -17.62 -4.87
N LEU A 27 18.03 -16.36 -5.09
CA LEU A 27 18.04 -15.37 -4.02
C LEU A 27 17.11 -15.91 -2.92
N HIS A 28 17.59 -15.97 -1.67
CA HIS A 28 16.87 -16.60 -0.57
C HIS A 28 15.43 -16.06 -0.46
N GLY A 29 14.44 -16.89 -0.82
CA GLY A 29 13.02 -16.53 -0.76
C GLY A 29 12.44 -15.82 -1.99
N VAL A 30 13.19 -15.68 -3.10
CA VAL A 30 12.70 -15.09 -4.37
C VAL A 30 12.81 -16.10 -5.49
N GLN A 31 11.71 -16.29 -6.24
CA GLN A 31 11.70 -17.07 -7.47
C GLN A 31 12.16 -16.18 -8.63
N VAL A 32 13.23 -16.57 -9.31
CA VAL A 32 13.76 -15.84 -10.48
C VAL A 32 13.54 -16.70 -11.72
N GLU A 33 12.87 -16.15 -12.74
CA GLU A 33 12.52 -16.88 -13.96
C GLU A 33 12.88 -16.10 -15.22
N ALA A 34 13.57 -16.78 -16.14
CA ALA A 34 13.94 -16.24 -17.43
C ALA A 34 12.80 -16.46 -18.43
N LEU A 35 12.33 -15.38 -19.03
CA LEU A 35 11.36 -15.35 -20.11
C LEU A 35 12.09 -15.37 -21.45
N PRO A 36 11.82 -16.35 -22.32
CA PRO A 36 12.45 -16.45 -23.64
C PRO A 36 11.88 -15.46 -24.67
N SER A 37 10.74 -14.83 -24.36
CA SER A 37 10.07 -13.83 -25.20
C SER A 37 8.98 -13.10 -24.40
N LEU A 38 8.51 -11.95 -24.91
CA LEU A 38 7.36 -11.24 -24.33
C LEU A 38 6.09 -12.09 -24.32
N LYS A 39 5.87 -12.92 -25.34
CA LYS A 39 4.75 -13.89 -25.36
C LYS A 39 4.74 -14.85 -24.17
N ALA A 40 5.90 -15.16 -23.59
CA ALA A 40 5.98 -16.01 -22.41
C ALA A 40 5.49 -15.31 -21.13
N LEU A 41 5.43 -13.97 -21.11
CA LEU A 41 4.93 -13.17 -19.98
C LEU A 41 3.45 -13.46 -19.70
N GLY A 42 2.66 -13.78 -20.72
CA GLY A 42 1.25 -14.15 -20.62
C GLY A 42 0.97 -15.39 -19.76
N ARG A 43 1.99 -16.18 -19.40
CA ARG A 43 1.86 -17.29 -18.44
C ARG A 43 1.80 -16.83 -16.98
N TYR A 44 2.21 -15.58 -16.72
CA TYR A 44 2.36 -15.01 -15.38
C TYR A 44 1.39 -13.85 -15.14
N VAL A 45 1.14 -13.05 -16.17
CA VAL A 45 0.30 -11.85 -16.10
C VAL A 45 -0.70 -11.92 -17.25
N ASP A 46 -1.97 -11.65 -16.95
CA ASP A 46 -3.01 -11.61 -17.97
C ASP A 46 -2.75 -10.48 -18.98
N SER A 47 -3.04 -10.71 -20.26
CA SER A 47 -2.76 -9.71 -21.30
C SER A 47 -3.55 -8.41 -21.11
N SER A 48 -4.71 -8.45 -20.45
CA SER A 48 -5.50 -7.26 -20.11
C SER A 48 -4.84 -6.36 -19.06
N GLN A 49 -3.79 -6.83 -18.38
CA GLN A 49 -3.02 -6.08 -17.40
C GLN A 49 -1.66 -5.60 -17.94
N LEU A 50 -1.34 -5.96 -19.18
CA LEU A 50 -0.08 -5.62 -19.84
C LEU A 50 -0.32 -4.56 -20.91
N THR A 51 0.59 -3.60 -21.02
CA THR A 51 0.57 -2.58 -22.08
C THR A 51 0.88 -3.21 -23.44
N GLU A 52 0.54 -2.52 -24.53
CA GLU A 52 0.84 -2.99 -25.89
C GLU A 52 2.35 -3.21 -26.11
N GLU A 53 3.21 -2.39 -25.48
CA GLU A 53 4.68 -2.55 -25.50
C GLU A 53 5.15 -3.90 -24.92
N LEU A 54 4.34 -4.52 -24.06
CA LEU A 54 4.60 -5.81 -23.42
C LEU A 54 3.75 -6.96 -24.02
N ASP A 55 3.22 -6.80 -25.24
CA ASP A 55 2.36 -7.76 -25.94
C ASP A 55 1.00 -7.98 -25.25
N GLY A 56 0.46 -6.93 -24.63
CA GLY A 56 -0.83 -6.91 -23.95
C GLY A 56 -1.91 -6.04 -24.62
N THR A 57 -3.04 -5.88 -23.94
CA THR A 57 -4.21 -5.13 -24.42
C THR A 57 -4.62 -3.98 -23.48
N PHE A 58 -3.85 -3.70 -22.43
CA PHE A 58 -4.10 -2.60 -21.51
C PHE A 58 -3.78 -1.25 -22.18
N PRO A 59 -4.77 -0.34 -22.30
CA PRO A 59 -4.53 0.97 -22.87
C PRO A 59 -3.76 1.85 -21.86
N TYR A 60 -2.48 2.11 -22.14
CA TYR A 60 -1.66 2.98 -21.31
C TYR A 60 -1.71 4.43 -21.78
N CYS A 61 -2.06 5.34 -20.86
CA CYS A 61 -1.93 6.77 -21.05
C CYS A 61 -1.04 7.35 -19.95
N HIS A 62 0.10 7.95 -20.33
CA HIS A 62 1.06 8.49 -19.37
C HIS A 62 0.46 9.59 -18.50
N ASP A 63 -0.31 10.51 -19.11
CA ASP A 63 -0.91 11.63 -18.39
C ASP A 63 -1.93 11.16 -17.34
N GLU A 64 -2.77 10.20 -17.70
CA GLU A 64 -3.73 9.59 -16.75
C GLU A 64 -3.02 8.85 -15.63
N TRP A 65 -1.97 8.09 -15.94
CA TRP A 65 -1.17 7.37 -14.96
C TRP A 65 -0.51 8.34 -13.97
N VAL A 66 0.10 9.42 -14.46
CA VAL A 66 0.70 10.46 -13.60
C VAL A 66 -0.36 11.12 -12.71
N GLN A 67 -1.50 11.53 -13.28
CA GLN A 67 -2.57 12.14 -12.51
C GLN A 67 -3.13 11.21 -11.43
N PHE A 68 -3.24 9.91 -11.73
CA PHE A 68 -3.64 8.90 -10.75
C PHE A 68 -2.67 8.86 -9.57
N PHE A 69 -1.36 8.75 -9.82
CA PHE A 69 -0.35 8.69 -8.74
C PHE A 69 -0.26 9.98 -7.93
N GLN A 70 -0.47 11.14 -8.57
CA GLN A 70 -0.55 12.43 -7.89
C GLN A 70 -1.73 12.51 -6.90
N LYS A 71 -2.84 11.82 -7.17
CA LYS A 71 -3.98 11.71 -6.24
C LYS A 71 -3.80 10.59 -5.21
N LEU A 72 -3.25 9.45 -5.63
CA LEU A 72 -3.07 8.27 -4.78
C LEU A 72 -2.09 8.53 -3.64
N HIS A 73 -0.99 9.26 -3.90
CA HIS A 73 0.05 9.46 -2.89
C HIS A 73 -0.43 10.30 -1.69
N PRO A 74 -1.06 11.49 -1.88
CA PRO A 74 -1.68 12.24 -0.78
C PRO A 74 -2.79 11.47 -0.07
N PHE A 75 -3.58 10.69 -0.81
CA PHE A 75 -4.63 9.85 -0.24
C PHE A 75 -4.06 8.78 0.71
N THR A 76 -3.02 8.07 0.27
CA THR A 76 -2.36 7.03 1.07
C THR A 76 -1.63 7.63 2.27
N ALA A 77 -1.03 8.81 2.12
CA ALA A 77 -0.46 9.56 3.23
C ALA A 77 -1.54 9.97 4.26
N GLY A 78 -2.71 10.42 3.79
CA GLY A 78 -3.86 10.72 4.64
C GLY A 78 -4.36 9.50 5.41
N LEU A 79 -4.46 8.34 4.75
CA LEU A 79 -4.82 7.07 5.40
C LEU A 79 -3.83 6.68 6.50
N ARG A 80 -2.54 6.85 6.25
CA ARG A 80 -1.50 6.55 7.25
C ARG A 80 -1.62 7.45 8.48
N GLN A 81 -1.79 8.76 8.28
CA GLN A 81 -1.98 9.73 9.37
C GLN A 81 -3.25 9.44 10.17
N ALA A 82 -4.36 9.15 9.47
CA ALA A 82 -5.60 8.73 10.12
C ALA A 82 -5.42 7.47 10.97
N SER A 83 -4.68 6.47 10.46
CA SER A 83 -4.37 5.25 11.20
C SER A 83 -3.54 5.53 12.46
N GLU A 84 -2.51 6.35 12.35
CA GLU A 84 -1.66 6.76 13.48
C GLU A 84 -2.44 7.52 14.55
N LEU A 85 -3.34 8.42 14.15
CA LEU A 85 -4.24 9.15 15.07
C LEU A 85 -5.18 8.20 15.81
N LEU A 86 -5.80 7.25 15.10
CA LEU A 86 -6.68 6.27 15.71
C LEU A 86 -5.92 5.36 16.69
N GLN A 87 -4.71 4.93 16.33
CA GLN A 87 -3.85 4.15 17.21
C GLN A 87 -3.46 4.92 18.47
N SER A 88 -3.08 6.20 18.33
CA SER A 88 -2.79 7.09 19.47
C SER A 88 -4.00 7.25 20.38
N CYS A 89 -5.19 7.48 19.82
CA CYS A 89 -6.43 7.61 20.60
C CYS A 89 -6.76 6.32 21.36
N ILE A 90 -6.62 5.15 20.72
CA ILE A 90 -6.83 3.84 21.35
C ILE A 90 -5.84 3.65 22.51
N GLN A 91 -4.58 4.02 22.32
CA GLN A 91 -3.56 3.90 23.36
C GLN A 91 -3.84 4.84 24.53
N GLU A 92 -4.23 6.10 24.28
CA GLU A 92 -4.63 7.04 25.33
C GLU A 92 -5.82 6.52 26.14
N LEU A 93 -6.85 6.01 25.46
CA LEU A 93 -8.01 5.40 26.12
C LEU A 93 -7.61 4.20 26.99
N ARG A 94 -6.72 3.34 26.51
CA ARG A 94 -6.21 2.18 27.28
C ARG A 94 -5.34 2.58 28.46
N SER A 95 -4.60 3.69 28.35
CA SER A 95 -3.73 4.21 29.42
C SER A 95 -4.49 4.95 30.54
N THR A 96 -5.80 5.18 30.36
CA THR A 96 -6.64 5.83 31.36
C THR A 96 -7.00 4.80 32.42
N ASP A 97 -6.10 4.64 33.40
CA ASP A 97 -6.24 3.71 34.51
C ASP A 97 -7.52 4.03 35.31
N THR A 98 -8.44 3.07 35.38
CA THR A 98 -9.79 3.23 35.96
C THR A 98 -9.79 3.22 37.49
N GLY A 99 -8.61 3.19 38.13
CA GLY A 99 -8.48 3.00 39.57
C GLY A 99 -8.81 4.21 40.46
N THR A 100 -8.61 5.45 40.00
CA THR A 100 -8.71 6.64 40.86
C THR A 100 -9.09 7.95 40.15
N GLN A 101 -9.65 7.91 38.94
CA GLN A 101 -10.12 9.13 38.26
C GLN A 101 -11.63 9.34 38.40
N ASP A 102 -12.00 10.57 38.75
CA ASP A 102 -13.39 11.06 38.75
C ASP A 102 -14.06 10.75 37.41
N ALA A 103 -15.15 9.97 37.43
CA ALA A 103 -15.86 9.51 36.24
C ALA A 103 -16.25 10.68 35.32
N ALA A 104 -16.54 11.85 35.89
CA ALA A 104 -16.83 13.07 35.13
C ALA A 104 -15.62 13.56 34.32
N ALA A 105 -14.39 13.43 34.84
CA ALA A 105 -13.17 13.77 34.12
C ALA A 105 -12.88 12.79 32.98
N CYS A 106 -13.14 11.50 33.19
CA CYS A 106 -12.99 10.47 32.17
C CYS A 106 -13.96 10.68 30.99
N ILE A 107 -15.23 10.98 31.29
CA ILE A 107 -16.24 11.30 30.27
C ILE A 107 -15.85 12.54 29.46
N ARG A 108 -15.40 13.62 30.12
CA ARG A 108 -14.96 14.84 29.41
C ARG A 108 -13.79 14.57 28.47
N ARG A 109 -12.81 13.76 28.92
CA ARG A 109 -11.64 13.40 28.08
C ARG A 109 -12.05 12.54 26.90
N HIS A 110 -12.97 11.60 27.09
CA HIS A 110 -13.51 10.78 26.01
C HIS A 110 -14.25 11.63 24.95
N GLN A 111 -15.08 12.59 25.39
CA GLN A 111 -15.76 13.52 24.49
C GLN A 111 -14.80 14.37 23.66
N GLU A 112 -13.70 14.86 24.25
CA GLU A 112 -12.69 15.62 23.51
C GLU A 112 -11.93 14.76 22.50
N LEU A 113 -11.59 13.51 22.86
CA LEU A 113 -10.97 12.57 21.92
C LEU A 113 -11.90 12.27 20.74
N MET A 114 -13.18 11.99 20.99
CA MET A 114 -14.16 11.81 19.91
C MET A 114 -14.26 13.07 19.04
N ARG A 115 -14.30 14.26 19.65
CA ARG A 115 -14.37 15.52 18.90
C ARG A 115 -13.13 15.72 18.01
N ARG A 116 -11.94 15.40 18.51
CA ARG A 116 -10.68 15.47 17.74
C ARG A 116 -10.67 14.51 16.56
N VAL A 117 -11.10 13.26 16.75
CA VAL A 117 -11.19 12.28 15.65
C VAL A 117 -12.22 12.70 14.60
N LEU A 118 -13.40 13.14 15.03
CA LEU A 118 -14.48 13.55 14.12
C LEU A 118 -14.20 14.87 13.39
N SER A 119 -13.38 15.74 13.97
CA SER A 119 -13.01 17.03 13.36
C SER A 119 -11.67 16.98 12.62
N ASP A 120 -11.01 15.82 12.57
CA ASP A 120 -9.69 15.72 11.95
C ASP A 120 -9.80 15.97 10.43
N PRO A 121 -9.13 17.02 9.91
CA PRO A 121 -9.24 17.39 8.51
C PRO A 121 -8.75 16.30 7.55
N GLN A 122 -7.82 15.43 7.97
CA GLN A 122 -7.31 14.34 7.14
C GLN A 122 -8.32 13.21 7.05
N LEU A 123 -8.98 12.84 8.15
CA LEU A 123 -10.09 11.86 8.14
C LEU A 123 -11.25 12.33 7.27
N VAL A 124 -11.65 13.60 7.40
CA VAL A 124 -12.73 14.18 6.57
C VAL A 124 -12.34 14.23 5.09
N ARG A 125 -11.07 14.51 4.79
CA ARG A 125 -10.58 14.54 3.40
C ARG A 125 -10.55 13.13 2.79
N VAL A 126 -10.05 12.13 3.52
CA VAL A 126 -10.08 10.72 3.11
C VAL A 126 -11.52 10.25 2.86
N GLN A 127 -12.48 10.62 3.72
CA GLN A 127 -13.89 10.25 3.53
C GLN A 127 -14.51 10.87 2.27
N ARG A 128 -14.07 12.06 1.85
CA ARG A 128 -14.53 12.72 0.62
C ARG A 128 -13.85 12.18 -0.64
N GLU A 129 -12.59 11.78 -0.54
CA GLU A 129 -11.80 11.26 -1.65
C GLU A 129 -12.10 9.78 -1.96
N ALA A 130 -12.78 9.06 -1.06
CA ALA A 130 -13.19 7.67 -1.23
C ALA A 130 -14.55 7.48 -1.95
N GLY A 131 -15.16 8.55 -2.46
CA GLY A 131 -16.45 8.55 -3.16
C GLY A 131 -16.35 8.60 -4.68
#